data_AF-A0A1Q3XC60-F1
#
_entry.id   AF-A0A1Q3XC60-F1
#
_cell.length_a   1.000
_cell.length_b   1.000
_cell.length_c   1.000
_cell.angle_alpha   90.00
_cell.angle_beta   90.00
_cell.angle_gamma   90.00
#
_symmetry.space_group_name_H-M   'P 1'
#
loop_
_entity.id
_entity.type
_entity.pdbx_description
1 polymer ?
#
loop_
_entity_poly.entity_id
_entity_poly.type
_entity_poly.pdbx_seq_one_letter_code
_entity_poly.pdbx_strand_id
1 'polypeptide(L)'
;MSRSFADMPLHYGQVPAWLYTRMGLLGGAITEAIVTEYGRAAFLQRMSDPFWFQALGCVLGMDWHSSGITTSVMGALKGAINKRSQDLGLYICGGKGQHSKETPAELLKIAEKTGLDGGMLVRSSKLSAKVDNTGIQDGYQLYIHNFILSSNGDWAVIQQGMNDGNGMARRYHWHSPALRSFVEEPHSFIYGHNEGQIINVTDKGAASTRNGIIQIAREKPAAILPEIRNLLMPAHHDVKAKDVDLKRLGSVLAVAYEQEGLDMESLLLLEGLGPRTLQSLVLVSEVIHGTPSRFEDPARFSFAHGGKDGHPFPVPTKVYDETIQTLQTAVEKAKLGFNDKNAAIKNLGKAALRLEENFKPNDNFEQLIARERNESWKYGGRTVFGKALPPKQQATEQLKLF
;
A
#
# COMPACT_ATOMS: atom_id res chain seq x y z
N MET A 1 24.33 5.20 27.68
CA MET A 1 23.95 3.83 27.24
C MET A 1 24.66 3.56 25.93
N SER A 2 25.56 2.59 25.87
CA SER A 2 26.21 2.24 24.60
C SER A 2 25.15 1.70 23.65
N ARG A 3 24.80 2.47 22.63
CA ARG A 3 24.03 1.99 21.47
C ARG A 3 24.95 1.09 20.66
N SER A 4 25.14 -0.13 21.11
CA SER A 4 25.88 -1.14 20.37
C SER A 4 24.93 -1.69 19.30
N PHE A 5 25.12 -1.26 18.06
CA PHE A 5 24.49 -1.86 16.89
C PHE A 5 25.55 -2.62 16.12
N ALA A 6 25.16 -3.71 15.48
CA ALA A 6 26.02 -4.36 14.53
C ALA A 6 25.19 -4.95 13.39
N ASP A 7 25.75 -4.81 12.21
CA ASP A 7 25.10 -5.05 10.94
C ASP A 7 25.37 -6.49 10.51
N MET A 8 24.33 -7.21 10.08
CA MET A 8 24.46 -8.60 9.61
C MET A 8 24.24 -8.65 8.09
N PRO A 9 25.31 -8.54 7.28
CA PRO A 9 25.19 -8.77 5.85
C PRO A 9 24.66 -10.17 5.56
N LEU A 10 23.84 -10.30 4.51
CA LEU A 10 23.39 -11.59 4.01
C LEU A 10 24.59 -12.33 3.42
N HIS A 11 24.94 -13.46 4.03
CA HIS A 11 25.96 -14.36 3.50
C HIS A 11 25.29 -15.57 2.87
N TYR A 12 25.64 -15.82 1.62
CA TYR A 12 25.20 -16.98 0.87
C TYR A 12 26.32 -18.03 0.89
N GLY A 13 26.04 -19.20 1.44
CA GLY A 13 26.99 -20.29 1.58
C GLY A 13 26.46 -21.39 2.51
N GLN A 14 26.90 -22.62 2.29
CA GLN A 14 26.58 -23.74 3.18
C GLN A 14 27.79 -24.07 4.04
N VAL A 15 27.54 -24.30 5.33
CA VAL A 15 28.57 -24.82 6.23
C VAL A 15 28.94 -26.24 5.78
N PRO A 16 30.23 -26.54 5.56
CA PRO A 16 30.66 -27.88 5.19
C PRO A 16 30.25 -28.93 6.22
N ALA A 17 29.88 -30.12 5.76
CA ALA A 17 29.39 -31.20 6.64
C ALA A 17 30.35 -31.54 7.79
N TRP A 18 31.67 -31.49 7.54
CA TRP A 18 32.70 -31.76 8.55
C TRP A 18 32.69 -30.72 9.68
N LEU A 19 32.39 -29.45 9.38
CA LEU A 19 32.30 -28.38 10.36
C LEU A 19 30.97 -28.47 11.09
N TYR A 20 29.86 -28.61 10.35
CA TYR A 20 28.52 -28.75 10.94
C TYR A 20 28.44 -29.88 11.98
N THR A 21 29.09 -31.01 11.71
CA THR A 21 29.16 -32.14 12.65
C THR A 21 29.90 -31.76 13.94
N ARG A 22 31.03 -31.07 13.82
CA ARG A 22 31.81 -30.59 14.97
C ARG A 22 31.09 -29.49 15.75
N MET A 23 30.37 -28.60 15.06
CA MET A 23 29.49 -27.61 15.68
C MET A 23 28.44 -28.27 16.57
N GLY A 24 27.82 -29.36 16.10
CA GLY A 24 26.86 -30.12 16.89
C GLY A 24 27.49 -30.74 18.14
N LEU A 25 28.66 -31.35 18.00
CA LEU A 25 29.39 -31.95 19.14
C LEU A 25 29.79 -30.90 20.18
N LEU A 26 30.46 -29.83 19.76
CA LEU A 26 30.91 -28.76 20.65
C LEU A 26 29.72 -27.99 21.26
N GLY A 27 28.72 -27.64 20.46
CA GLY A 27 27.52 -26.95 20.93
C GLY A 27 26.69 -27.79 21.90
N GLY A 28 26.60 -29.10 21.67
CA GLY A 28 26.00 -30.05 22.60
C GLY A 28 26.73 -30.10 23.94
N ALA A 29 28.07 -30.20 23.91
CA ALA A 29 28.89 -30.21 25.12
C ALA A 29 28.81 -28.89 25.91
N ILE A 30 28.83 -27.74 25.22
CA ILE A 30 28.63 -26.42 25.84
C ILE A 30 27.24 -26.33 26.49
N THR A 31 26.20 -26.81 25.80
CA THR A 31 24.83 -26.81 26.33
C THR A 31 24.75 -27.65 27.60
N GLU A 32 25.30 -28.87 27.57
CA GLU A 32 25.35 -29.75 28.73
C GLU A 32 26.08 -29.10 29.91
N ALA A 33 27.28 -28.56 29.69
CA ALA A 33 28.04 -27.87 30.74
C ALA A 33 27.22 -26.73 31.38
N ILE A 34 26.55 -25.91 30.56
CA ILE A 34 25.70 -24.82 31.05
C ILE A 34 24.52 -25.34 31.86
N VAL A 35 23.82 -26.36 31.36
CA VAL A 35 22.63 -26.91 32.03
C VAL A 35 23.02 -27.57 33.35
N THR A 36 24.14 -28.29 33.40
CA THR A 36 24.64 -28.95 34.60
C THR A 36 25.09 -27.95 35.67
N GLU A 37 25.80 -26.89 35.28
CA GLU A 37 26.38 -25.94 36.24
C GLU A 37 25.42 -24.81 36.63
N TYR A 38 24.61 -24.32 35.69
CA TYR A 38 23.77 -23.13 35.87
C TYR A 38 22.27 -23.38 35.64
N GLY A 39 21.88 -24.56 35.18
CA GLY A 39 20.50 -24.92 34.91
C GLY A 39 19.96 -24.46 33.55
N ARG A 40 18.77 -24.98 33.22
CA ARG A 40 18.06 -24.72 31.96
C ARG A 40 17.68 -23.25 31.76
N ALA A 41 17.28 -22.58 32.84
CA ALA A 41 16.90 -21.16 32.80
C ALA A 41 18.07 -20.28 32.35
N ALA A 42 19.28 -20.53 32.88
CA ALA A 42 20.48 -19.80 32.48
C ALA A 42 20.83 -20.03 31.00
N PHE A 43 20.63 -21.25 30.48
CA PHE A 43 20.80 -21.53 29.06
C PHE A 43 19.82 -20.71 28.21
N LEU A 44 18.53 -20.71 28.54
CA LEU A 44 17.52 -19.94 27.80
C LEU A 44 17.79 -18.44 27.84
N GLN A 45 18.18 -17.91 29.00
CA GLN A 45 18.55 -16.50 29.15
C GLN A 45 19.73 -16.14 28.23
N ARG A 46 20.78 -16.97 28.23
CA ARG A 46 21.97 -16.79 27.36
C ARG A 46 21.63 -16.87 25.88
N MET A 47 20.78 -17.81 25.46
CA MET A 47 20.32 -17.90 24.07
C MET A 47 19.49 -16.67 23.65
N SER A 48 18.75 -16.06 24.59
CA SER A 48 18.00 -14.83 24.33
C SER A 48 18.87 -13.57 24.29
N ASP A 49 20.14 -13.66 24.66
CA ASP A 49 21.10 -12.56 24.57
C ASP A 49 21.78 -12.59 23.19
N PRO A 50 21.70 -11.50 22.41
CA PRO A 50 22.25 -11.45 21.05
C PRO A 50 23.77 -11.54 21.01
N PHE A 51 24.48 -10.94 21.98
CA PHE A 51 25.94 -10.92 22.01
C PHE A 51 26.47 -12.28 22.40
N TRP A 52 25.85 -12.91 23.39
CA TRP A 52 26.19 -14.26 23.80
C TRP A 52 25.93 -15.25 22.65
N PHE A 53 24.77 -15.18 22.00
CA PHE A 53 24.45 -16.06 20.88
C PHE A 53 25.39 -15.85 19.69
N GLN A 54 25.81 -14.60 19.42
CA GLN A 54 26.83 -14.30 18.42
C GLN A 54 28.19 -14.89 18.78
N ALA A 55 28.63 -14.70 20.04
CA ALA A 55 29.88 -15.26 20.54
C ALA A 55 29.89 -16.80 20.49
N LEU A 56 28.76 -17.44 20.81
CA LEU A 56 28.61 -18.88 20.63
C LEU A 56 28.83 -19.28 19.16
N GLY A 57 28.26 -18.53 18.21
CA GLY A 57 28.52 -18.73 16.78
C GLY A 57 30.00 -18.71 16.43
N CYS A 58 30.74 -17.72 16.92
CA CYS A 58 32.19 -17.63 16.73
C CYS A 58 32.95 -18.82 17.33
N VAL A 59 32.60 -19.24 18.56
CA VAL A 59 33.20 -20.41 19.23
C VAL A 59 32.96 -21.69 18.44
N LEU A 60 31.80 -21.80 17.78
CA LEU A 60 31.46 -22.92 16.91
C LEU A 60 32.12 -22.84 15.52
N GLY A 61 32.92 -21.81 15.25
CA GLY A 61 33.70 -21.66 14.01
C GLY A 61 32.98 -20.91 12.89
N MET A 62 31.94 -20.13 13.21
CA MET A 62 31.31 -19.21 12.25
C MET A 62 32.02 -17.85 12.24
N ASP A 63 31.99 -17.18 11.09
CA ASP A 63 32.49 -15.80 10.98
C ASP A 63 31.66 -14.83 11.81
N TRP A 64 32.36 -13.98 12.57
CA TRP A 64 31.80 -13.13 13.62
C TRP A 64 30.75 -12.11 13.17
N HIS A 65 30.64 -11.81 11.88
CA HIS A 65 29.70 -10.84 11.31
C HIS A 65 28.62 -11.52 10.44
N SER A 66 28.61 -12.85 10.39
CA SER A 66 27.76 -13.58 9.45
C SER A 66 26.32 -13.73 9.93
N SER A 67 25.35 -13.33 9.09
CA SER A 67 23.93 -13.69 9.27
C SER A 67 23.68 -15.20 9.20
N GLY A 68 24.62 -15.97 8.65
CA GLY A 68 24.61 -17.43 8.63
C GLY A 68 24.68 -18.07 10.02
N ILE A 69 25.16 -17.35 11.05
CA ILE A 69 25.25 -17.85 12.44
C ILE A 69 23.90 -18.38 12.91
N THR A 70 22.81 -17.63 12.71
CA THR A 70 21.50 -18.05 13.21
C THR A 70 21.02 -19.35 12.57
N THR A 71 21.28 -19.54 11.27
CA THR A 71 20.89 -20.79 10.57
C THR A 71 21.73 -21.96 11.06
N SER A 72 23.05 -21.81 11.04
CA SER A 72 24.00 -22.90 11.25
C SER A 72 24.06 -23.32 12.70
N VAL A 73 24.11 -22.36 13.64
CA VAL A 73 24.15 -22.64 15.07
C VAL A 73 22.85 -23.30 15.52
N MET A 74 21.69 -22.74 15.16
CA MET A 74 20.42 -23.34 15.56
C MET A 74 20.19 -24.71 14.94
N GLY A 75 20.59 -24.92 13.69
CA GLY A 75 20.56 -26.24 13.06
C GLY A 75 21.43 -27.26 13.79
N ALA A 76 22.69 -26.91 14.05
CA ALA A 76 23.64 -27.79 14.73
C ALA A 76 23.18 -28.12 16.17
N LEU A 77 22.72 -27.12 16.91
CA LEU A 77 22.18 -27.29 18.26
C LEU A 77 20.90 -28.13 18.25
N LYS A 78 19.95 -27.90 17.31
CA LYS A 78 18.74 -28.72 17.19
C LYS A 78 19.11 -30.20 17.00
N GLY A 79 20.07 -30.49 16.13
CA GLY A 79 20.55 -31.85 15.88
C GLY A 79 21.24 -32.51 17.08
N ALA A 80 21.94 -31.74 17.91
CA ALA A 80 22.66 -32.25 19.08
C ALA A 80 21.77 -32.37 20.32
N ILE A 81 21.04 -31.31 20.66
CA ILE A 81 20.21 -31.21 21.87
C ILE A 81 19.00 -32.13 21.78
N ASN A 82 18.29 -32.19 20.65
CA ASN A 82 17.06 -32.99 20.58
C ASN A 82 17.32 -34.49 20.74
N LYS A 83 18.49 -34.99 20.33
CA LYS A 83 18.92 -36.38 20.56
C LYS A 83 19.08 -36.73 22.04
N ARG A 84 19.35 -35.73 22.88
CA ARG A 84 19.54 -35.85 24.34
C ARG A 84 18.50 -35.03 25.12
N SER A 85 17.35 -34.78 24.51
CA SER A 85 16.36 -33.86 25.06
C SER A 85 15.77 -34.32 26.38
N GLN A 86 15.68 -35.64 26.61
CA GLN A 86 15.24 -36.21 27.88
C GLN A 86 16.22 -35.93 29.01
N ASP A 87 17.52 -36.04 28.76
CA ASP A 87 18.57 -35.80 29.76
C ASP A 87 18.72 -34.31 30.06
N LEU A 88 18.71 -33.48 29.01
CA LEU A 88 18.92 -32.03 29.12
C LEU A 88 17.65 -31.29 29.55
N GLY A 89 16.47 -31.87 29.33
CA GLY A 89 15.18 -31.19 29.49
C GLY A 89 15.04 -29.96 28.59
N LEU A 90 15.65 -30.00 27.41
CA LEU A 90 15.64 -28.93 26.41
C LEU A 90 15.22 -29.49 25.04
N TYR A 91 14.43 -28.70 24.33
CA TYR A 91 13.91 -29.03 23.00
C TYR A 91 14.05 -27.82 22.09
N ILE A 92 14.54 -28.01 20.87
CA ILE A 92 14.58 -26.97 19.84
C ILE A 92 13.62 -27.35 18.73
N CYS A 93 12.68 -26.44 18.47
CA CYS A 93 11.72 -26.53 17.38
C CYS A 93 12.01 -25.49 16.31
N GLY A 94 11.52 -25.75 15.09
CA GLY A 94 11.62 -24.82 13.98
C GLY A 94 12.92 -24.94 13.18
N GLY A 95 13.28 -23.85 12.51
CA GLY A 95 14.44 -23.75 11.63
C GLY A 95 14.20 -22.76 10.48
N LYS A 96 14.95 -22.97 9.39
CA LYS A 96 14.83 -22.18 8.16
C LYS A 96 13.73 -22.71 7.25
N GLY A 97 12.99 -21.80 6.61
CA GLY A 97 12.04 -22.13 5.54
C GLY A 97 10.91 -23.04 6.04
N GLN A 98 10.72 -24.20 5.42
CA GLN A 98 9.61 -25.11 5.79
C GLN A 98 9.63 -25.53 7.26
N HIS A 99 10.83 -25.74 7.84
CA HIS A 99 10.96 -26.10 9.25
C HIS A 99 10.38 -25.02 10.18
N SER A 100 10.42 -23.73 9.80
CA SER A 100 9.82 -22.66 10.60
C SER A 100 8.31 -22.89 10.78
N LYS A 101 7.64 -23.32 9.70
CA LYS A 101 6.19 -23.59 9.64
C LYS A 101 5.79 -24.85 10.41
N GLU A 102 6.71 -25.78 10.63
CA GLU A 102 6.47 -27.04 11.36
C GLU A 102 6.52 -26.87 12.88
N THR A 103 7.03 -25.74 13.38
CA THR A 103 7.19 -25.45 14.82
C THR A 103 5.94 -25.76 15.64
N PRO A 104 4.71 -25.36 15.24
CA PRO A 104 3.51 -25.70 15.99
C PRO A 104 3.29 -27.20 16.18
N ALA A 105 3.55 -28.00 15.14
CA ALA A 105 3.38 -29.45 15.20
C ALA A 105 4.46 -30.12 16.06
N GLU A 106 5.70 -29.62 16.01
CA GLU A 106 6.78 -30.09 16.89
C GLU A 106 6.47 -29.79 18.37
N LEU A 107 5.96 -28.59 18.67
CA LEU A 107 5.59 -28.19 20.04
C LEU A 107 4.46 -29.04 20.61
N LEU A 108 3.43 -29.36 19.81
CA LEU A 108 2.35 -30.25 20.25
C LEU A 108 2.87 -31.66 20.62
N LYS A 109 3.77 -32.22 19.79
CA LYS A 109 4.39 -33.52 20.07
C LYS A 109 5.25 -33.52 21.35
N ILE A 110 5.89 -32.40 21.67
CA ILE A 110 6.66 -32.26 22.91
C ILE A 110 5.72 -32.09 24.10
N ALA A 111 4.67 -31.29 23.97
CA ALA A 111 3.65 -31.10 24.98
C ALA A 111 2.98 -32.43 25.38
N GLU A 112 2.64 -33.28 24.41
CA GLU A 112 2.10 -34.63 24.65
C GLU A 112 3.03 -35.50 25.53
N LYS A 113 4.35 -35.34 25.39
CA LYS A 113 5.35 -36.12 26.16
C LYS A 113 5.69 -35.52 27.52
N THR A 114 5.55 -34.22 27.67
CA THR A 114 6.02 -33.46 28.84
C THR A 114 4.88 -33.02 29.76
N GLY A 115 3.63 -33.06 29.29
CA GLY A 115 2.46 -32.58 30.02
C GLY A 115 2.30 -31.05 29.99
N LEU A 116 3.10 -30.33 29.19
CA LEU A 116 2.98 -28.88 29.03
C LEU A 116 1.74 -28.50 28.22
N ASP A 117 1.26 -27.26 28.37
CA ASP A 117 0.16 -26.73 27.56
C ASP A 117 0.61 -26.46 26.11
N GLY A 118 0.39 -27.42 25.24
CA GLY A 118 0.72 -27.31 23.81
C GLY A 118 -0.03 -26.18 23.09
N GLY A 119 -1.25 -25.86 23.51
CA GLY A 119 -2.04 -24.76 22.93
C GLY A 119 -1.39 -23.41 23.21
N MET A 120 -0.96 -23.19 24.46
CA MET A 120 -0.26 -21.96 24.84
C MET A 120 1.13 -21.86 24.20
N LEU A 121 1.85 -22.96 24.05
CA LEU A 121 3.14 -22.99 23.35
C LEU A 121 3.00 -22.63 21.87
N VAL A 122 2.03 -23.24 21.17
CA VAL A 122 1.73 -22.93 19.77
C VAL A 122 1.33 -21.46 19.61
N ARG A 123 0.49 -20.95 20.52
CA ARG A 123 0.09 -19.54 20.54
C ARG A 123 1.30 -18.62 20.71
N SER A 124 2.19 -18.94 21.65
CA SER A 124 3.40 -18.16 21.93
C SER A 124 4.36 -18.12 20.74
N SER A 125 4.59 -19.27 20.10
CA SER A 125 5.39 -19.38 18.86
C SER A 125 4.80 -18.51 17.74
N LYS A 126 3.49 -18.65 17.47
CA LYS A 126 2.81 -17.90 16.41
C LYS A 126 2.82 -16.39 16.67
N LEU A 127 2.55 -15.96 17.90
CA LEU A 127 2.54 -14.53 18.25
C LEU A 127 3.92 -13.92 18.11
N SER A 128 4.97 -14.60 18.59
CA SER A 128 6.35 -14.13 18.44
C SER A 128 6.70 -13.94 16.95
N ALA A 129 6.34 -14.90 16.09
CA ALA A 129 6.58 -14.77 14.65
C ALA A 129 5.76 -13.66 13.98
N LYS A 130 4.49 -13.48 14.39
CA LYS A 130 3.63 -12.44 13.83
C LYS A 130 4.03 -11.03 14.25
N VAL A 131 4.52 -10.87 15.47
CA VAL A 131 5.04 -9.58 15.93
C VAL A 131 6.23 -9.17 15.08
N ASP A 132 7.20 -10.06 14.90
CA ASP A 132 8.45 -9.74 14.19
C ASP A 132 8.22 -9.54 12.68
N ASN A 133 7.26 -10.26 12.09
CA ASN A 133 6.97 -10.17 10.65
C ASN A 133 5.90 -9.14 10.27
N THR A 134 5.07 -8.69 11.21
CA THR A 134 3.87 -7.87 10.88
C THR A 134 3.68 -6.71 11.84
N GLY A 135 3.98 -6.91 13.13
CA GLY A 135 3.90 -5.85 14.13
C GLY A 135 4.99 -4.80 13.95
N ILE A 136 6.15 -5.21 13.46
CA ILE A 136 7.27 -4.33 13.09
C ILE A 136 7.36 -4.30 11.56
N GLN A 137 7.10 -3.14 10.96
CA GLN A 137 7.20 -2.92 9.52
C GLN A 137 8.46 -2.10 9.21
N ASP A 138 9.59 -2.79 9.25
CA ASP A 138 10.93 -2.26 9.01
C ASP A 138 11.54 -2.76 7.69
N GLY A 139 10.73 -3.45 6.86
CA GLY A 139 11.15 -4.03 5.59
C GLY A 139 11.81 -5.41 5.67
N TYR A 140 11.95 -6.01 6.86
CA TYR A 140 12.51 -7.35 7.01
C TYR A 140 11.40 -8.41 7.02
N GLN A 141 11.60 -9.49 6.25
CA GLN A 141 10.68 -10.63 6.19
C GLN A 141 11.31 -11.85 6.87
N LEU A 142 10.58 -12.47 7.81
CA LEU A 142 11.07 -13.63 8.54
C LEU A 142 11.27 -14.83 7.61
N TYR A 143 12.42 -15.47 7.77
CA TYR A 143 12.73 -16.72 7.07
C TYR A 143 13.28 -17.83 7.98
N ILE A 144 13.60 -17.48 9.23
CA ILE A 144 14.02 -18.41 10.28
C ILE A 144 13.18 -18.15 11.53
N HIS A 145 12.68 -19.24 12.11
CA HIS A 145 12.03 -19.24 13.42
C HIS A 145 12.55 -20.43 14.20
N ASN A 146 13.20 -20.21 15.34
CA ASN A 146 13.60 -21.28 16.25
C ASN A 146 13.00 -21.03 17.64
N PHE A 147 12.35 -22.05 18.18
CA PHE A 147 11.72 -22.02 19.49
C PHE A 147 12.44 -23.00 20.41
N ILE A 148 13.08 -22.50 21.46
CA ILE A 148 13.84 -23.29 22.43
C ILE A 148 12.98 -23.42 23.67
N LEU A 149 12.58 -24.64 24.01
CA LEU A 149 11.67 -24.97 25.11
C LEU A 149 12.40 -25.78 26.17
N SER A 150 12.24 -25.39 27.43
CA SER A 150 12.61 -26.24 28.57
C SER A 150 11.45 -27.12 29.00
N SER A 151 11.76 -28.24 29.64
CA SER A 151 10.77 -29.12 30.26
C SER A 151 9.96 -28.45 31.38
N ASN A 152 10.41 -27.30 31.88
CA ASN A 152 9.71 -26.50 32.88
C ASN A 152 8.64 -25.57 32.26
N GLY A 153 8.57 -25.48 30.92
CA GLY A 153 7.66 -24.61 30.20
C GLY A 153 8.24 -23.25 29.81
N ASP A 154 9.39 -22.85 30.39
CA ASP A 154 10.11 -21.65 29.96
C ASP A 154 10.68 -21.84 28.55
N TRP A 155 10.67 -20.78 27.77
CA TRP A 155 11.14 -20.75 26.40
C TRP A 155 11.88 -19.46 26.01
N ALA A 156 12.70 -19.58 24.98
CA ALA A 156 13.32 -18.47 24.24
C ALA A 156 13.06 -18.65 22.74
N VAL A 157 12.94 -17.55 21.99
CA VAL A 157 12.81 -17.59 20.53
C VAL A 157 13.93 -16.78 19.90
N ILE A 158 14.58 -17.34 18.88
CA ILE A 158 15.53 -16.65 18.03
C ILE A 158 15.01 -16.70 16.59
N GLN A 159 14.66 -15.53 16.07
CA GLN A 159 14.12 -15.36 14.72
C GLN A 159 15.06 -14.53 13.88
N GLN A 160 15.01 -14.72 12.56
CA GLN A 160 15.75 -13.87 11.63
C GLN A 160 14.90 -13.48 10.44
N GLY A 161 14.85 -12.17 10.20
CA GLY A 161 14.32 -11.55 9.00
C GLY A 161 15.42 -11.18 8.02
N MET A 162 15.09 -11.15 6.74
CA MET A 162 15.95 -10.63 5.68
C MET A 162 15.28 -9.47 4.95
N ASN A 163 16.07 -8.52 4.48
CA ASN A 163 15.63 -7.46 3.59
C ASN A 163 16.40 -7.59 2.28
N ASP A 164 15.71 -8.05 1.23
CA ASP A 164 16.31 -8.27 -0.09
C ASP A 164 16.75 -6.96 -0.77
N GLY A 165 16.17 -5.83 -0.39
CA GLY A 165 16.47 -4.52 -0.97
C GLY A 165 17.82 -3.94 -0.52
N ASN A 166 18.26 -4.24 0.70
CA ASN A 166 19.54 -3.76 1.24
C ASN A 166 20.56 -4.88 1.52
N GLY A 167 20.17 -6.15 1.33
CA GLY A 167 21.07 -7.29 1.52
C GLY A 167 21.40 -7.56 2.99
N MET A 168 20.55 -7.13 3.93
CA MET A 168 20.80 -7.24 5.37
C MET A 168 19.86 -8.25 6.05
N ALA A 169 20.30 -8.76 7.21
CA ALA A 169 19.47 -9.53 8.12
C ALA A 169 19.22 -8.78 9.44
N ARG A 170 18.05 -9.02 10.02
CA ARG A 170 17.69 -8.59 11.38
C ARG A 170 17.33 -9.80 12.23
N ARG A 171 17.85 -9.88 13.45
CA ARG A 171 17.61 -10.98 14.37
C ARG A 171 16.82 -10.49 15.57
N TYR A 172 15.84 -11.29 15.97
CA TYR A 172 14.91 -10.95 17.04
C TYR A 172 15.01 -12.01 18.13
N HIS A 173 15.11 -11.57 19.38
CA HIS A 173 15.25 -12.43 20.53
C HIS A 173 14.09 -12.22 21.50
N TRP A 174 13.58 -13.33 22.01
CA TRP A 174 12.50 -13.39 22.97
C TRP A 174 12.90 -14.25 24.16
N HIS A 175 12.44 -13.88 25.35
CA HIS A 175 12.64 -14.64 26.57
C HIS A 175 11.37 -14.62 27.41
N SER A 176 10.71 -15.76 27.57
CA SER A 176 9.40 -15.83 28.22
C SER A 176 9.37 -15.38 29.69
N PRO A 177 10.38 -15.64 30.55
CA PRO A 177 10.39 -15.11 31.90
C PRO A 177 10.40 -13.57 31.97
N ALA A 178 10.93 -12.90 30.94
CA ALA A 178 10.95 -11.43 30.85
C ALA A 178 9.73 -10.86 30.11
N LEU A 179 8.93 -11.71 29.44
CA LEU A 179 7.80 -11.28 28.61
C LEU A 179 6.63 -10.80 29.48
N ARG A 180 6.25 -9.53 29.32
CA ARG A 180 5.08 -8.93 29.99
C ARG A 180 3.85 -8.84 29.10
N SER A 181 4.07 -8.62 27.81
CA SER A 181 3.04 -8.47 26.79
C SER A 181 3.61 -9.00 25.48
N PHE A 182 2.78 -9.59 24.61
CA PHE A 182 3.19 -9.92 23.23
C PHE A 182 3.13 -8.72 22.30
N VAL A 183 2.45 -7.65 22.67
CA VAL A 183 2.10 -6.52 21.77
C VAL A 183 2.65 -5.18 22.25
N GLU A 184 3.43 -5.17 23.33
CA GLU A 184 4.06 -3.98 23.87
C GLU A 184 5.46 -4.35 24.35
N GLU A 185 6.48 -3.80 23.68
CA GLU A 185 7.91 -4.03 23.93
C GLU A 185 8.27 -5.48 24.32
N PRO A 186 7.92 -6.48 23.49
CA PRO A 186 7.95 -7.88 23.91
C PRO A 186 9.34 -8.54 23.80
N HIS A 187 10.25 -7.93 23.05
CA HIS A 187 11.57 -8.47 22.75
C HIS A 187 12.52 -8.33 23.92
N SER A 188 13.37 -9.35 24.13
CA SER A 188 14.58 -9.14 24.93
C SER A 188 15.59 -8.31 24.16
N PHE A 189 15.65 -8.48 22.83
CA PHE A 189 16.50 -7.68 21.96
C PHE A 189 16.09 -7.77 20.48
N ILE A 190 16.40 -6.72 19.71
CA ILE A 190 16.34 -6.70 18.24
C ILE A 190 17.69 -6.23 17.70
N TYR A 191 18.36 -7.08 16.93
CA TYR A 191 19.70 -6.85 16.40
C TYR A 191 19.66 -6.61 14.89
N GLY A 192 20.16 -5.46 14.43
CA GLY A 192 20.29 -5.12 13.01
C GLY A 192 20.36 -3.60 12.79
N HIS A 193 20.61 -3.19 11.54
CA HIS A 193 20.72 -1.80 11.14
C HIS A 193 19.46 -0.99 11.48
N ASN A 194 19.58 0.29 11.83
CA ASN A 194 18.42 1.14 12.09
C ASN A 194 17.90 1.73 10.76
N GLU A 195 16.65 1.45 10.39
CA GLU A 195 16.04 1.91 9.12
C GLU A 195 15.39 3.31 9.22
N GLY A 196 15.71 4.08 10.26
CA GLY A 196 15.06 5.36 10.54
C GLY A 196 13.68 5.21 11.17
N GLN A 197 12.70 5.97 10.66
CA GLN A 197 11.33 5.92 11.14
C GLN A 197 10.60 4.73 10.50
N ILE A 198 10.18 3.78 11.34
CA ILE A 198 9.44 2.58 10.95
C ILE A 198 8.07 2.56 11.61
N ILE A 199 7.13 1.79 11.06
CA ILE A 199 5.87 1.50 11.75
C ILE A 199 6.13 0.34 12.71
N ASN A 200 6.08 0.61 14.01
CA ASN A 200 6.18 -0.40 15.04
C ASN A 200 4.95 -0.35 15.94
N VAL A 201 4.01 -1.28 15.74
CA VAL A 201 2.79 -1.33 16.57
C VAL A 201 3.04 -1.90 17.96
N THR A 202 4.23 -2.46 18.24
CA THR A 202 4.62 -2.90 19.58
C THR A 202 5.33 -1.82 20.40
N ASP A 203 5.56 -0.65 19.82
CA ASP A 203 6.10 0.49 20.56
C ASP A 203 5.18 0.85 21.74
N LYS A 204 5.77 1.26 22.86
CA LYS A 204 5.03 1.64 24.07
C LYS A 204 4.07 2.80 23.82
N GLY A 205 4.44 3.74 22.95
CA GLY A 205 3.62 4.86 22.52
C GLY A 205 2.50 4.48 21.53
N ALA A 206 2.53 3.29 20.94
CA ALA A 206 1.58 2.86 19.90
C ALA A 206 0.26 2.30 20.45
N ALA A 207 -0.04 2.48 21.74
CA ALA A 207 -1.27 1.96 22.35
C ALA A 207 -2.56 2.47 21.67
N SER A 208 -2.62 3.77 21.36
CA SER A 208 -3.75 4.37 20.63
C SER A 208 -3.89 3.79 19.21
N THR A 209 -2.76 3.60 18.51
CA THR A 209 -2.72 2.97 17.19
C THR A 209 -3.23 1.52 17.23
N ARG A 210 -2.78 0.71 18.19
CA ARG A 210 -3.27 -0.67 18.37
C ARG A 210 -4.79 -0.70 18.59
N ASN A 211 -5.30 0.19 19.43
CA ASN A 211 -6.74 0.29 19.70
C ASN A 211 -7.53 0.72 18.46
N GLY A 212 -7.01 1.71 17.70
CA GLY A 212 -7.60 2.15 16.44
C GLY A 212 -7.66 1.04 15.39
N ILE A 213 -6.59 0.27 15.22
CA ILE A 213 -6.57 -0.90 14.30
C ILE A 213 -7.65 -1.91 14.69
N ILE A 214 -7.80 -2.21 15.98
CA ILE A 214 -8.82 -3.15 16.46
C ILE A 214 -10.23 -2.60 16.22
N GLN A 215 -10.43 -1.29 16.42
CA GLN A 215 -11.71 -0.64 16.17
C GLN A 215 -12.09 -0.73 14.70
N ILE A 216 -11.19 -0.33 13.79
CA ILE A 216 -11.38 -0.42 12.34
C ILE A 216 -11.67 -1.87 11.92
N ALA A 217 -10.91 -2.84 12.44
CA ALA A 217 -11.12 -4.26 12.12
C ALA A 217 -12.47 -4.82 12.61
N ARG A 218 -13.10 -4.17 13.60
CA ARG A 218 -14.43 -4.53 14.12
C ARG A 218 -15.56 -3.82 13.37
N GLU A 219 -15.26 -2.75 12.66
CA GLU A 219 -16.24 -2.04 11.83
C GLU A 219 -16.59 -2.90 10.61
N LYS A 220 -17.87 -2.84 10.19
CA LYS A 220 -18.31 -3.54 8.99
C LYS A 220 -17.63 -2.87 7.78
N PRO A 221 -17.12 -3.61 6.79
CA PRO A 221 -16.54 -3.04 5.57
C PRO A 221 -17.45 -1.98 4.92
N ALA A 222 -18.77 -2.16 5.00
CA ALA A 222 -19.77 -1.21 4.52
C ALA A 222 -19.73 0.19 5.17
N ALA A 223 -19.20 0.32 6.40
CA ALA A 223 -19.02 1.60 7.08
C ALA A 223 -17.71 2.31 6.66
N ILE A 224 -16.71 1.55 6.20
CA ILE A 224 -15.37 2.06 5.81
C ILE A 224 -15.29 2.34 4.29
N LEU A 225 -16.00 1.54 3.48
CA LEU A 225 -16.02 1.65 2.01
C LEU A 225 -16.37 3.04 1.45
N PRO A 226 -17.23 3.87 2.08
CA PRO A 226 -17.47 5.24 1.60
C PRO A 226 -16.21 6.14 1.61
N GLU A 227 -15.20 5.81 2.42
CA GLU A 227 -13.94 6.56 2.51
C GLU A 227 -12.86 6.04 1.54
N ILE A 228 -12.98 4.80 1.04
CA ILE A 228 -12.05 4.22 0.07
C ILE A 228 -12.58 4.47 -1.35
N ARG A 229 -12.17 5.60 -1.94
CA ARG A 229 -12.48 5.93 -3.33
C ARG A 229 -11.74 4.99 -4.28
N ASN A 230 -12.42 3.97 -4.81
CA ASN A 230 -11.87 3.09 -5.85
C ASN A 230 -12.20 3.62 -7.25
N LEU A 231 -11.18 4.09 -7.98
CA LEU A 231 -11.30 4.46 -9.40
C LEU A 231 -11.11 3.22 -10.28
N LEU A 232 -12.21 2.51 -10.59
CA LEU A 232 -12.21 1.39 -11.52
C LEU A 232 -12.69 1.87 -12.90
N MET A 233 -11.79 1.91 -13.88
CA MET A 233 -12.11 2.32 -15.26
C MET A 233 -12.56 1.12 -16.10
N PRO A 234 -13.58 1.28 -16.97
CA PRO A 234 -14.04 0.20 -17.82
C PRO A 234 -13.03 -0.14 -18.93
N ALA A 235 -13.14 -1.35 -19.50
CA ALA A 235 -12.27 -1.82 -20.59
C ALA A 235 -12.66 -1.26 -21.99
N HIS A 236 -13.60 -0.32 -22.06
CA HIS A 236 -14.13 0.25 -23.30
C HIS A 236 -13.79 1.74 -23.44
N HIS A 237 -13.66 2.23 -24.67
CA HIS A 237 -13.26 3.63 -24.95
C HIS A 237 -14.46 4.56 -25.20
N ASP A 238 -15.60 4.00 -25.62
CA ASP A 238 -16.81 4.74 -25.93
C ASP A 238 -17.50 5.27 -24.67
N VAL A 239 -17.68 6.59 -24.59
CA VAL A 239 -18.39 7.21 -23.47
C VAL A 239 -19.89 6.95 -23.62
N LYS A 240 -20.49 6.23 -22.67
CA LYS A 240 -21.93 5.91 -22.64
C LYS A 240 -22.66 6.76 -21.63
N ALA A 241 -23.98 6.85 -21.76
CA ALA A 241 -24.84 7.56 -20.80
C ALA A 241 -24.64 7.07 -19.35
N LYS A 242 -24.34 5.79 -19.15
CA LYS A 242 -24.07 5.20 -17.81
C LYS A 242 -22.71 5.60 -17.22
N ASP A 243 -21.79 6.11 -18.03
CA ASP A 243 -20.43 6.47 -17.60
C ASP A 243 -20.38 7.95 -17.12
N VAL A 244 -21.49 8.68 -17.23
CA VAL A 244 -21.59 10.13 -17.00
C VAL A 244 -22.79 10.46 -16.11
N ASP A 245 -22.64 11.39 -15.17
CA ASP A 245 -23.79 12.01 -14.52
C ASP A 245 -24.47 12.97 -15.51
N LEU A 246 -25.58 12.53 -16.11
CA LEU A 246 -26.31 13.29 -17.14
C LEU A 246 -26.86 14.62 -16.61
N LYS A 247 -27.13 14.72 -15.31
CA LYS A 247 -27.64 15.94 -14.69
C LYS A 247 -26.53 17.00 -14.64
N ARG A 248 -25.32 16.59 -14.24
CA ARG A 248 -24.13 17.45 -14.23
C ARG A 248 -23.66 17.82 -15.62
N LEU A 249 -23.66 16.88 -16.57
CA LEU A 249 -23.29 17.20 -17.95
C LEU A 249 -24.29 18.18 -18.58
N GLY A 250 -25.58 17.97 -18.33
CA GLY A 250 -26.63 18.84 -18.83
C GLY A 250 -26.54 20.28 -18.30
N SER A 251 -26.23 20.47 -17.01
CA SER A 251 -26.06 21.81 -16.44
C SER A 251 -24.85 22.55 -17.04
N VAL A 252 -23.75 21.83 -17.31
CA VAL A 252 -22.58 22.39 -18.02
C VAL A 252 -22.96 22.89 -19.41
N LEU A 253 -23.73 22.09 -20.16
CA LEU A 253 -24.20 22.46 -21.49
C LEU A 253 -25.17 23.66 -21.44
N ALA A 254 -26.05 23.72 -20.43
CA ALA A 254 -26.97 24.84 -20.25
C ALA A 254 -26.22 26.16 -20.01
N VAL A 255 -25.21 26.19 -19.13
CA VAL A 255 -24.36 27.39 -18.95
C VAL A 255 -23.72 27.82 -20.26
N ALA A 256 -23.27 26.88 -21.08
CA ALA A 256 -22.60 27.17 -22.33
C ALA A 256 -23.51 27.75 -23.42
N TYR A 257 -24.72 27.23 -23.57
CA TYR A 257 -25.65 27.57 -24.65
C TYR A 257 -26.65 28.67 -24.29
N GLU A 258 -27.10 28.70 -23.04
CA GLU A 258 -28.14 29.61 -22.57
C GLU A 258 -27.54 30.76 -21.75
N GLN A 259 -26.25 30.65 -21.37
CA GLN A 259 -25.54 31.61 -20.50
C GLN A 259 -26.27 31.89 -19.18
N GLU A 260 -27.18 30.98 -18.80
CA GLU A 260 -28.05 31.10 -17.64
C GLU A 260 -27.22 30.95 -16.35
N GLY A 261 -27.54 31.76 -15.35
CA GLY A 261 -26.86 31.74 -14.05
C GLY A 261 -25.53 32.49 -13.99
N LEU A 262 -25.09 33.12 -15.09
CA LEU A 262 -23.96 34.06 -15.11
C LEU A 262 -24.43 35.49 -14.82
N ASP A 263 -23.60 36.23 -14.09
CA ASP A 263 -23.81 37.67 -13.89
C ASP A 263 -23.25 38.48 -15.08
N MET A 264 -23.75 39.71 -15.23
CA MET A 264 -23.38 40.58 -16.36
C MET A 264 -21.87 40.87 -16.40
N GLU A 265 -21.22 40.98 -15.25
CA GLU A 265 -19.77 41.22 -15.18
C GLU A 265 -18.98 40.02 -15.72
N SER A 266 -19.36 38.80 -15.33
CA SER A 266 -18.74 37.57 -15.84
C SER A 266 -18.95 37.43 -17.35
N LEU A 267 -20.12 37.83 -17.87
CA LEU A 267 -20.40 37.82 -19.31
C LEU A 267 -19.51 38.80 -20.07
N LEU A 268 -19.35 40.03 -19.59
CA LEU A 268 -18.46 41.04 -20.20
C LEU A 268 -16.99 40.61 -20.15
N LEU A 269 -16.56 39.96 -19.07
CA LEU A 269 -15.18 39.47 -18.91
C LEU A 269 -14.86 38.25 -19.78
N LEU A 270 -15.89 37.54 -20.23
CA LEU A 270 -15.83 36.36 -21.10
C LEU A 270 -16.35 36.65 -22.52
N GLU A 271 -16.53 37.93 -22.87
CA GLU A 271 -17.02 38.35 -24.18
C GLU A 271 -16.11 37.81 -25.30
N GLY A 272 -16.75 37.36 -26.40
CA GLY A 272 -16.05 36.79 -27.56
C GLY A 272 -15.81 35.28 -27.49
N LEU A 273 -16.10 34.63 -26.36
CA LEU A 273 -16.03 33.17 -26.26
C LEU A 273 -17.29 32.50 -26.82
N GLY A 274 -17.11 31.56 -27.74
CA GLY A 274 -18.22 30.76 -28.26
C GLY A 274 -18.75 29.76 -27.22
N PRO A 275 -20.00 29.27 -27.39
CA PRO A 275 -20.62 28.30 -26.48
C PRO A 275 -19.73 27.09 -26.16
N ARG A 276 -19.03 26.56 -27.18
CA ARG A 276 -18.16 25.40 -27.01
C ARG A 276 -16.94 25.68 -26.14
N THR A 277 -16.37 26.88 -26.24
CA THR A 277 -15.24 27.31 -25.40
C THR A 277 -15.70 27.60 -23.97
N LEU A 278 -16.91 28.15 -23.79
CA LEU A 278 -17.53 28.29 -22.47
C LEU A 278 -17.77 26.94 -21.81
N GLN A 279 -18.30 25.95 -22.55
CA GLN A 279 -18.46 24.57 -22.07
C GLN A 279 -17.14 23.98 -21.54
N SER A 280 -16.05 24.12 -22.32
CA SER A 280 -14.73 23.68 -21.91
C SER A 280 -14.27 24.37 -20.62
N LEU A 281 -14.47 25.70 -20.52
CA LEU A 281 -14.07 26.47 -19.34
C LEU A 281 -14.89 26.16 -18.09
N VAL A 282 -16.17 25.80 -18.23
CA VAL A 282 -16.99 25.33 -17.09
C VAL A 282 -16.37 24.05 -16.50
N LEU A 283 -16.07 23.06 -17.34
CA LEU A 283 -15.46 21.79 -16.89
C LEU A 283 -14.05 21.99 -16.35
N VAL A 284 -13.25 22.85 -16.98
CA VAL A 284 -11.90 23.20 -16.48
C VAL A 284 -11.99 23.96 -15.15
N SER A 285 -12.93 24.89 -15.00
CA SER A 285 -13.18 25.56 -13.71
C SER A 285 -13.55 24.54 -12.63
N GLU A 286 -14.32 23.51 -12.96
CA GLU A 286 -14.68 22.46 -12.02
C GLU A 286 -13.47 21.57 -11.65
N VAL A 287 -12.53 21.34 -12.57
CA VAL A 287 -11.23 20.71 -12.24
C VAL A 287 -10.39 21.57 -11.31
N ILE A 288 -10.39 22.90 -11.49
CA ILE A 288 -9.58 23.83 -10.69
C ILE A 288 -10.19 24.08 -9.30
N HIS A 289 -11.53 24.17 -9.21
CA HIS A 289 -12.23 24.66 -8.02
C HIS A 289 -13.23 23.68 -7.39
N GLY A 290 -13.49 22.53 -8.03
CA GLY A 290 -14.48 21.55 -7.58
C GLY A 290 -14.05 20.80 -6.32
N THR A 291 -15.05 20.36 -5.55
CA THR A 291 -14.82 19.49 -4.38
C THR A 291 -14.54 18.05 -4.81
N PRO A 292 -13.86 17.23 -3.99
CA PRO A 292 -13.51 15.86 -4.37
C PRO A 292 -14.69 14.98 -4.81
N SER A 293 -15.91 15.21 -4.31
CA SER A 293 -17.15 14.49 -4.73
C SER A 293 -17.59 14.75 -6.19
N ARG A 294 -17.04 15.79 -6.84
CA ARG A 294 -17.37 16.15 -8.23
C ARG A 294 -16.68 15.28 -9.27
N PHE A 295 -15.73 14.43 -8.84
CA PHE A 295 -14.89 13.61 -9.72
C PHE A 295 -15.28 12.14 -9.73
N GLU A 296 -16.51 11.81 -9.30
CA GLU A 296 -17.05 10.45 -9.30
C GLU A 296 -17.39 9.94 -10.71
N ASP A 297 -17.59 10.85 -11.68
CA ASP A 297 -17.93 10.56 -13.08
C ASP A 297 -16.89 11.13 -14.07
N PRO A 298 -15.64 10.65 -14.07
CA PRO A 298 -14.53 11.25 -14.82
C PRO A 298 -14.77 11.33 -16.34
N ALA A 299 -15.60 10.44 -16.91
CA ALA A 299 -15.92 10.47 -18.34
C ALA A 299 -16.64 11.77 -18.76
N ARG A 300 -17.36 12.44 -17.85
CA ARG A 300 -17.98 13.75 -18.09
C ARG A 300 -16.97 14.80 -18.54
N PHE A 301 -15.77 14.81 -17.95
CA PHE A 301 -14.74 15.80 -18.25
C PHE A 301 -14.16 15.66 -19.66
N SER A 302 -14.33 14.51 -20.31
CA SER A 302 -13.96 14.33 -21.73
C SER A 302 -14.77 15.22 -22.67
N PHE A 303 -15.92 15.75 -22.25
CA PHE A 303 -16.69 16.72 -23.03
C PHE A 303 -16.06 18.13 -23.07
N ALA A 304 -14.99 18.39 -22.31
CA ALA A 304 -14.27 19.66 -22.40
C ALA A 304 -13.54 19.77 -23.75
N HIS A 305 -12.81 18.73 -24.15
CA HIS A 305 -11.96 18.76 -25.34
C HIS A 305 -11.93 17.45 -26.14
N GLY A 306 -12.90 16.56 -25.93
CA GLY A 306 -12.94 15.26 -26.61
C GLY A 306 -11.79 14.34 -26.18
N GLY A 307 -11.42 13.41 -27.07
CA GLY A 307 -10.36 12.45 -26.80
C GLY A 307 -9.43 12.23 -27.98
N LYS A 308 -8.18 11.85 -27.70
CA LYS A 308 -7.14 11.59 -28.70
C LYS A 308 -7.55 10.52 -29.74
N ASP A 309 -8.35 9.54 -29.32
CA ASP A 309 -8.86 8.46 -30.18
C ASP A 309 -10.24 8.81 -30.76
N GLY A 310 -10.77 9.99 -30.45
CA GLY A 310 -12.05 10.48 -30.94
C GLY A 310 -13.25 10.09 -30.07
N HIS A 311 -13.06 9.75 -28.80
CA HIS A 311 -14.14 9.48 -27.84
C HIS A 311 -14.17 10.53 -26.73
N PRO A 312 -15.32 11.18 -26.45
CA PRO A 312 -16.60 11.03 -27.15
C PRO A 312 -16.57 11.55 -28.60
N PHE A 313 -15.70 12.53 -28.86
CA PHE A 313 -15.49 13.14 -30.17
C PHE A 313 -14.01 13.54 -30.38
N PRO A 314 -13.57 13.78 -31.64
CA PRO A 314 -12.22 14.27 -31.95
C PRO A 314 -11.88 15.59 -31.25
N VAL A 315 -10.61 15.77 -30.88
CA VAL A 315 -10.14 16.95 -30.14
C VAL A 315 -10.35 18.23 -30.95
N PRO A 316 -11.20 19.19 -30.52
CA PRO A 316 -11.46 20.42 -31.24
C PRO A 316 -10.32 21.42 -30.96
N THR A 317 -9.26 21.40 -31.78
CA THR A 317 -8.02 22.13 -31.49
C THR A 317 -8.23 23.64 -31.33
N LYS A 318 -9.14 24.25 -32.09
CA LYS A 318 -9.42 25.70 -31.97
C LYS A 318 -9.97 26.06 -30.59
N VAL A 319 -10.94 25.28 -30.11
CA VAL A 319 -11.55 25.46 -28.78
C VAL A 319 -10.53 25.20 -27.69
N TYR A 320 -9.65 24.21 -27.90
CA TYR A 320 -8.54 23.89 -27.00
C TYR A 320 -7.62 25.11 -26.85
N ASP A 321 -7.16 25.67 -27.97
CA ASP A 321 -6.25 26.82 -27.99
C ASP A 321 -6.89 28.07 -27.36
N GLU A 322 -8.17 28.35 -27.65
CA GLU A 322 -8.91 29.45 -27.01
C GLU A 322 -9.06 29.27 -25.50
N THR A 323 -9.28 28.03 -25.04
CA THR A 323 -9.34 27.70 -23.60
C THR A 323 -8.00 27.97 -22.94
N ILE A 324 -6.89 27.53 -23.55
CA ILE A 324 -5.52 27.78 -23.08
C ILE A 324 -5.27 29.28 -22.97
N GLN A 325 -5.51 30.03 -24.05
CA GLN A 325 -5.24 31.46 -24.09
C GLN A 325 -6.05 32.22 -23.05
N THR A 326 -7.31 31.82 -22.83
CA THR A 326 -8.19 32.43 -21.83
C THR A 326 -7.65 32.23 -20.41
N LEU A 327 -7.23 31.01 -20.07
CA LEU A 327 -6.65 30.68 -18.77
C LEU A 327 -5.31 31.37 -18.55
N GLN A 328 -4.42 31.35 -19.54
CA GLN A 328 -3.13 32.04 -19.47
C GLN A 328 -3.31 33.53 -19.21
N THR A 329 -4.19 34.18 -19.97
CA THR A 329 -4.52 35.60 -19.78
C THR A 329 -5.06 35.88 -18.38
N ALA A 330 -5.95 35.02 -17.87
CA ALA A 330 -6.51 35.16 -16.54
C ALA A 330 -5.43 35.04 -15.44
N VAL A 331 -4.51 34.08 -15.59
CA VAL A 331 -3.39 33.88 -14.65
C VAL A 331 -2.39 35.02 -14.70
N GLU A 332 -2.02 35.49 -15.90
CA GLU A 332 -1.10 36.62 -16.06
C GLU A 332 -1.66 37.90 -15.44
N LYS A 333 -2.94 38.21 -15.68
CA LYS A 333 -3.62 39.35 -15.05
C LYS A 333 -3.72 39.20 -13.53
N ALA A 334 -4.03 38.00 -13.04
CA ALA A 334 -4.09 37.72 -11.60
C ALA A 334 -2.74 37.96 -10.89
N LYS A 335 -1.62 37.60 -11.55
CA LYS A 335 -0.26 37.89 -11.03
C LYS A 335 0.03 39.38 -10.88
N LEU A 336 -0.64 40.22 -11.67
CA LEU A 336 -0.54 41.68 -11.60
C LEU A 336 -1.59 42.29 -10.65
N GLY A 337 -2.34 41.46 -9.90
CA GLY A 337 -3.37 41.89 -8.96
C GLY A 337 -4.78 42.00 -9.54
N PHE A 338 -4.96 41.81 -10.85
CA PHE A 338 -6.26 41.89 -11.53
C PHE A 338 -6.93 40.51 -11.60
N ASN A 339 -7.83 40.24 -10.66
CA ASN A 339 -8.43 38.92 -10.49
C ASN A 339 -9.77 38.70 -11.20
N ASP A 340 -10.33 39.73 -11.85
CA ASP A 340 -11.71 39.71 -12.37
C ASP A 340 -11.94 38.55 -13.34
N LYS A 341 -11.01 38.32 -14.28
CA LYS A 341 -11.14 37.23 -15.26
C LYS A 341 -11.04 35.84 -14.62
N ASN A 342 -10.22 35.70 -13.57
CA ASN A 342 -10.13 34.45 -12.82
C ASN A 342 -11.40 34.21 -11.98
N ALA A 343 -11.97 35.28 -11.41
CA ALA A 343 -13.26 35.22 -10.71
C ALA A 343 -14.41 34.84 -11.67
N ALA A 344 -14.42 35.39 -12.89
CA ALA A 344 -15.40 35.03 -13.92
C ALA A 344 -15.31 33.54 -14.30
N ILE A 345 -14.10 32.99 -14.48
CA ILE A 345 -13.91 31.57 -14.73
C ILE A 345 -14.43 30.73 -13.56
N LYS A 346 -14.09 31.09 -12.32
CA LYS A 346 -14.63 30.41 -11.12
C LYS A 346 -16.16 30.46 -11.04
N ASN A 347 -16.77 31.55 -11.49
CA ASN A 347 -18.22 31.71 -11.49
C ASN A 347 -18.92 30.80 -12.50
N LEU A 348 -18.25 30.37 -13.58
CA LEU A 348 -18.79 29.35 -14.50
C LEU A 348 -19.12 28.04 -13.77
N GLY A 349 -18.20 27.55 -12.93
CA GLY A 349 -18.43 26.33 -12.13
C GLY A 349 -19.60 26.51 -11.13
N LYS A 350 -19.74 27.70 -10.54
CA LYS A 350 -20.88 28.00 -9.66
C LYS A 350 -22.21 28.09 -10.40
N ALA A 351 -22.23 28.64 -11.62
CA ALA A 351 -23.42 28.69 -12.44
C ALA A 351 -23.90 27.27 -12.79
N ALA A 352 -22.98 26.38 -13.17
CA ALA A 352 -23.31 24.98 -13.45
C ALA A 352 -23.89 24.26 -12.23
N LEU A 353 -23.38 24.54 -11.02
CA LEU A 353 -23.92 23.99 -9.78
C LEU A 353 -25.35 24.47 -9.48
N ARG A 354 -25.67 25.75 -9.72
CA ARG A 354 -27.03 26.29 -9.52
C ARG A 354 -28.02 25.68 -10.50
N LEU A 355 -27.65 25.59 -11.77
CA LEU A 355 -28.51 24.99 -12.80
C LEU A 355 -28.71 23.50 -12.54
N GLU A 356 -27.69 22.81 -12.02
CA GLU A 356 -27.79 21.41 -11.64
C GLU A 356 -28.95 21.18 -10.68
N GLU A 357 -29.19 22.00 -9.65
CA GLU A 357 -30.26 21.78 -8.65
C GLU A 357 -31.61 21.40 -9.28
N ASN A 358 -32.02 22.14 -10.32
CA ASN A 358 -33.31 22.00 -10.99
C ASN A 358 -33.25 21.27 -12.34
N PHE A 359 -32.05 20.87 -12.81
CA PHE A 359 -31.90 20.23 -14.11
C PHE A 359 -32.52 18.83 -14.14
N LYS A 360 -33.29 18.53 -15.20
CA LYS A 360 -33.86 17.22 -15.47
C LYS A 360 -33.25 16.64 -16.74
N PRO A 361 -32.48 15.54 -16.65
CA PRO A 361 -31.94 14.85 -17.82
C PRO A 361 -33.02 14.37 -18.77
N ASN A 362 -32.68 14.29 -20.06
CA ASN A 362 -33.48 13.64 -21.10
C ASN A 362 -32.68 12.49 -21.73
N ASP A 363 -33.32 11.72 -22.61
CA ASP A 363 -32.73 10.52 -23.22
C ASP A 363 -31.91 10.81 -24.50
N ASN A 364 -31.47 12.06 -24.71
CA ASN A 364 -30.83 12.48 -25.96
C ASN A 364 -29.29 12.34 -25.97
N PHE A 365 -28.70 11.58 -25.04
CA PHE A 365 -27.25 11.46 -24.89
C PHE A 365 -26.55 10.99 -26.19
N GLU A 366 -27.09 9.97 -26.86
CA GLU A 366 -26.51 9.47 -28.12
C GLU A 366 -26.61 10.51 -29.26
N GLN A 367 -27.67 11.32 -29.26
CA GLN A 367 -27.84 12.40 -30.24
C GLN A 367 -26.82 13.52 -29.99
N LEU A 368 -26.53 13.82 -28.73
CA LEU A 368 -25.46 14.76 -28.34
C LEU A 368 -24.11 14.25 -28.88
N ILE A 369 -23.74 12.99 -28.62
CA ILE A 369 -22.50 12.39 -29.15
C ILE A 369 -22.45 12.48 -30.68
N ALA A 370 -23.54 12.13 -31.37
CA ALA A 370 -23.60 12.20 -32.82
C ALA A 370 -23.41 13.63 -33.34
N ARG A 371 -24.06 14.61 -32.73
CA ARG A 371 -23.90 16.04 -33.04
C ARG A 371 -22.46 16.49 -32.83
N GLU A 372 -21.88 16.15 -31.69
CA GLU A 372 -20.51 16.49 -31.34
C GLU A 372 -19.50 15.98 -32.38
N ARG A 373 -19.67 14.73 -32.82
CA ARG A 373 -18.84 14.13 -33.89
C ARG A 373 -19.04 14.81 -35.24
N ASN A 374 -20.29 15.09 -35.61
CA ASN A 374 -20.64 15.73 -36.89
C ASN A 374 -20.16 17.18 -37.00
N GLU A 375 -20.01 17.87 -35.87
CA GLU A 375 -19.56 19.26 -35.82
C GLU A 375 -18.05 19.41 -35.54
N SER A 376 -17.38 18.36 -35.09
CA SER A 376 -15.96 18.41 -34.66
C SER A 376 -15.02 19.03 -35.70
N TRP A 377 -15.23 18.78 -37.00
CA TRP A 377 -14.40 19.33 -38.07
C TRP A 377 -14.44 20.87 -38.14
N LYS A 378 -15.56 21.51 -37.76
CA LYS A 378 -15.72 22.97 -37.75
C LYS A 378 -14.70 23.63 -36.79
N TYR A 379 -14.39 22.92 -35.71
CA TYR A 379 -13.50 23.36 -34.64
C TYR A 379 -12.06 22.80 -34.75
N GLY A 380 -11.69 22.27 -35.92
CA GLY A 380 -10.36 21.70 -36.13
C GLY A 380 -10.19 20.30 -35.52
N GLY A 381 -11.28 19.54 -35.39
CA GLY A 381 -11.30 18.19 -34.82
C GLY A 381 -10.13 17.31 -35.28
N ARG A 382 -9.39 16.74 -34.32
CA ARG A 382 -8.21 15.91 -34.58
C ARG A 382 -8.17 14.69 -33.68
N THR A 383 -7.76 13.56 -34.24
CA THR A 383 -7.43 12.33 -33.52
C THR A 383 -6.01 11.89 -33.88
N VAL A 384 -5.52 10.85 -33.20
CA VAL A 384 -4.27 10.16 -33.59
C VAL A 384 -4.34 9.57 -35.00
N PHE A 385 -5.55 9.39 -35.55
CA PHE A 385 -5.79 8.86 -36.90
C PHE A 385 -5.90 9.95 -37.98
N GLY A 386 -5.93 11.24 -37.61
CA GLY A 386 -5.97 12.34 -38.56
C GLY A 386 -7.00 13.42 -38.23
N LYS A 387 -7.34 14.24 -39.24
CA LYS A 387 -8.33 15.32 -39.11
C LYS A 387 -9.76 14.79 -39.25
N ALA A 388 -10.67 15.31 -38.45
CA ALA A 388 -12.11 15.07 -38.61
C ALA A 388 -12.58 15.68 -39.94
N LEU A 389 -13.41 14.93 -40.67
CA LEU A 389 -13.95 15.34 -41.96
C LEU A 389 -15.43 15.73 -41.82
N PRO A 390 -15.94 16.65 -42.66
CA PRO A 390 -17.37 16.93 -42.72
C PRO A 390 -18.18 15.67 -43.09
N PRO A 391 -19.41 15.52 -42.57
CA PRO A 391 -20.30 14.45 -43.01
C PRO A 391 -20.51 14.49 -44.54
N LYS A 392 -20.48 13.35 -45.21
CA LYS A 392 -20.83 13.27 -46.64
C LYS A 392 -22.31 13.65 -46.78
N GLN A 393 -22.63 14.68 -47.59
CA GLN A 393 -24.01 15.03 -47.91
C GLN A 393 -24.72 13.80 -48.50
N GLN A 394 -25.74 13.29 -47.83
CA GLN A 394 -26.71 12.39 -48.48
C GLN A 394 -27.43 13.23 -49.53
N ALA A 395 -27.39 12.78 -50.78
CA ALA A 395 -28.12 13.40 -51.88
C ALA A 395 -29.60 13.53 -51.49
N THR A 396 -30.10 14.76 -51.45
CA THR A 396 -31.52 15.06 -51.44
C THR A 396 -32.15 14.46 -52.68
N GLU A 397 -32.80 13.30 -52.56
CA GLU A 397 -33.85 12.90 -53.48
C GLU A 397 -35.00 13.90 -53.33
N GLN A 398 -35.11 14.74 -54.34
CA GLN A 398 -36.21 15.65 -54.57
C GLN A 398 -37.50 14.83 -54.73
N LEU A 399 -38.28 14.69 -53.66
CA LEU A 399 -39.66 14.21 -53.76
C LEU A 399 -40.47 15.27 -54.51
N LYS A 400 -40.77 14.98 -55.79
CA LYS A 400 -41.78 15.67 -56.57
C LYS A 400 -43.15 15.48 -55.89
N LEU A 401 -43.87 16.58 -55.74
CA LEU A 401 -45.31 16.62 -55.51
C LEU A 401 -46.04 15.68 -56.47
N PHE A 402 -46.74 14.67 -55.93
CA PHE A 402 -48.17 14.37 -56.10
C PHE A 402 -48.60 13.35 -55.05
#